data_AF-A0A3N4HQX9-F1
#
_entry.id   AF-A0A3N4HQX9-F1
#
_cell.length_a   1.000
_cell.length_b   1.000
_cell.length_c   1.000
_cell.angle_alpha   90.00
_cell.angle_beta   90.00
_cell.angle_gamma   90.00
#
_symmetry.space_group_name_H-M   'P 1'
#
loop_
_entity.id
_entity.type
_entity.pdbx_description
1 polymer ?
#
loop_
_entity_poly.entity_id
_entity_poly.type
_entity_poly.pdbx_seq_one_letter_code
_entity_poly.pdbx_strand_id
1 'polypeptide(L)'
;MADWNMKQPHSLGHKAVEMDPEVLQANRRNFTKLIGTLAGRRFGRENGPNWRALYTPIAGKAQPVMQGFRLPRSVDDVVACTDAELAFTLRCAQCCSHNPANGRAYHRYEMMAMIFTIVGANPPDDIFANAPAFPKATNPDVTPLEAVTLGFPDVPYH
;
A
#
# COMPACT_ATOMS: atom_id res chain seq x y z
N MET A 1 26.80 14.98 29.72
CA MET A 1 25.64 14.88 28.79
C MET A 1 25.97 13.78 27.82
N ALA A 2 25.18 12.69 27.78
CA ALA A 2 25.45 11.58 26.87
C ALA A 2 25.07 11.99 25.44
N ASP A 3 26.06 11.91 24.55
CA ASP A 3 25.95 12.24 23.14
C ASP A 3 25.21 11.09 22.41
N TRP A 4 23.88 11.20 22.32
CA TRP A 4 23.04 10.22 21.62
C TRP A 4 23.09 10.45 20.12
N ASN A 5 24.26 10.21 19.53
CA ASN A 5 24.38 10.11 18.09
C ASN A 5 23.85 8.75 17.63
N MET A 6 22.52 8.55 17.73
CA MET A 6 21.85 7.39 17.15
C MET A 6 22.02 7.47 15.64
N LYS A 7 23.01 6.74 15.11
CA LYS A 7 23.06 6.40 13.68
C LYS A 7 21.70 5.85 13.32
N GLN A 8 20.97 6.56 12.44
CA GLN A 8 19.70 6.05 11.94
C GLN A 8 19.96 4.64 11.37
N PRO A 9 19.10 3.65 11.65
CA PRO A 9 19.30 2.26 11.27
C PRO A 9 19.10 2.03 9.76
N HIS A 10 19.57 2.94 8.91
CA HIS A 10 19.51 2.86 7.45
C HIS A 10 20.47 1.83 6.85
N SER A 11 21.12 1.01 7.67
CA SER A 11 22.05 -0.01 7.23
C SER A 11 21.96 -1.32 8.01
N LEU A 12 20.84 -1.61 8.67
CA LEU A 12 20.52 -3.01 8.97
C LEU A 12 20.24 -3.64 7.61
N GLY A 13 21.26 -4.27 7.02
CA GLY A 13 21.17 -4.88 5.70
C GLY A 13 19.98 -5.83 5.66
N HIS A 14 18.84 -5.32 5.18
CA HIS A 14 17.61 -6.07 5.01
C HIS A 14 17.88 -7.06 3.88
N LYS A 15 18.44 -8.21 4.22
CA LYS A 15 18.43 -9.34 3.30
C LYS A 15 16.97 -9.76 3.19
N ALA A 16 16.45 -9.79 1.97
CA ALA A 16 15.21 -10.48 1.69
C ALA A 16 15.41 -11.94 2.12
N VAL A 17 14.92 -12.30 3.30
CA VAL A 17 14.89 -13.68 3.76
C VAL A 17 13.66 -14.30 3.13
N GLU A 18 13.83 -15.45 2.49
CA GLU A 18 12.70 -16.24 2.00
C GLU A 18 11.78 -16.54 3.18
N MET A 19 10.57 -16.02 3.10
CA MET A 19 9.57 -16.14 4.16
C MET A 19 8.67 -17.32 3.82
N ASP A 20 8.36 -18.14 4.83
CA ASP A 20 7.37 -19.20 4.71
C ASP A 20 6.06 -18.63 4.10
N PRO A 21 5.48 -19.28 3.08
CA PRO A 21 4.31 -18.76 2.38
C PRO A 21 3.10 -18.49 3.29
N GLU A 22 2.89 -19.28 4.35
CA GLU A 22 1.80 -19.06 5.30
C GLU A 22 2.06 -17.83 6.17
N VAL A 23 3.32 -17.66 6.61
CA VAL A 23 3.75 -16.46 7.35
C VAL A 23 3.62 -15.21 6.48
N LEU A 24 4.00 -15.28 5.21
CA LEU A 24 3.86 -14.17 4.27
C LEU A 24 2.39 -13.80 4.05
N GLN A 25 1.50 -14.79 3.89
CA GLN A 25 0.06 -14.55 3.77
C GLN A 25 -0.52 -13.90 5.04
N ALA A 26 -0.13 -14.37 6.23
CA ALA A 26 -0.54 -13.78 7.49
C ALA A 26 -0.05 -12.32 7.62
N ASN A 27 1.19 -12.04 7.23
CA ASN A 27 1.77 -10.70 7.23
C ASN A 27 1.03 -9.77 6.26
N ARG A 28 0.75 -10.20 5.03
CA ARG A 28 -0.06 -9.43 4.05
C ARG A 28 -1.43 -9.08 4.62
N ARG A 29 -2.11 -10.05 5.25
CA ARG A 29 -3.41 -9.84 5.89
C ARG A 29 -3.33 -8.80 7.00
N ASN A 30 -2.38 -8.93 7.91
CA ASN A 30 -2.25 -8.03 9.06
C ASN A 30 -1.83 -6.61 8.63
N PHE A 31 -0.88 -6.52 7.70
CA PHE A 31 -0.43 -5.24 7.15
C PHE A 31 -1.56 -4.53 6.42
N THR A 32 -2.34 -5.23 5.59
CA THR A 32 -3.49 -4.63 4.89
C THR A 32 -4.54 -4.09 5.86
N LYS A 33 -4.86 -4.85 6.93
CA LYS A 33 -5.80 -4.39 7.96
C LYS A 33 -5.30 -3.15 8.70
N LEU A 34 -4.01 -3.11 9.03
CA LEU A 34 -3.37 -1.95 9.63
C LEU A 34 -3.46 -0.72 8.71
N ILE A 35 -3.07 -0.86 7.45
CA ILE A 35 -3.11 0.24 6.47
C ILE A 35 -4.54 0.73 6.24
N GLY A 36 -5.53 -0.17 6.11
CA GLY A 36 -6.93 0.23 5.98
C GLY A 36 -7.43 1.03 7.19
N THR A 37 -7.04 0.63 8.41
CA THR A 37 -7.37 1.37 9.64
C THR A 37 -6.71 2.75 9.67
N LEU A 38 -5.42 2.82 9.32
CA LEU A 38 -4.68 4.09 9.28
C LEU A 38 -5.22 5.03 8.20
N ALA A 39 -5.58 4.52 7.02
CA ALA A 39 -6.19 5.30 5.95
C ALA A 39 -7.55 5.87 6.39
N GLY A 40 -8.40 5.04 7.00
CA GLY A 40 -9.69 5.49 7.53
C GLY A 40 -9.56 6.58 8.59
N ARG A 41 -8.52 6.51 9.45
CA ARG A 41 -8.24 7.55 10.45
C ARG A 41 -7.67 8.82 9.84
N ARG A 42 -6.66 8.70 8.96
CA ARG A 42 -5.95 9.85 8.38
C ARG A 42 -6.88 10.72 7.56
N PHE A 43 -7.67 10.11 6.68
CA PHE A 43 -8.64 10.82 5.86
C PHE A 43 -9.95 11.11 6.63
N GLY A 44 -9.97 10.82 7.94
CA GLY A 44 -10.96 11.24 8.93
C GLY A 44 -10.57 12.47 9.76
N ARG A 45 -9.49 13.18 9.38
CA ARG A 45 -8.85 14.40 9.96
C ARG A 45 -7.57 14.11 10.74
N GLU A 46 -6.41 14.32 10.10
CA GLU A 46 -5.15 14.77 10.72
C GLU A 46 -4.09 15.11 9.64
N ASN A 47 -3.28 16.14 9.87
CA ASN A 47 -2.28 16.67 8.91
C ASN A 47 -0.88 16.06 9.09
N GLY A 48 -0.20 15.77 7.97
CA GLY A 48 1.24 15.45 7.88
C GLY A 48 1.51 14.16 7.09
N PRO A 49 2.75 13.79 6.70
CA PRO A 49 3.81 14.50 5.96
C PRO A 49 3.71 14.31 4.41
N ASN A 50 4.79 14.63 3.66
CA ASN A 50 4.86 14.62 2.18
C ASN A 50 4.99 13.23 1.54
N TRP A 51 4.78 13.12 0.22
CA TRP A 51 4.98 11.91 -0.58
C TRP A 51 6.38 11.29 -0.39
N ARG A 52 6.44 9.97 -0.17
CA ARG A 52 7.69 9.20 -0.02
C ARG A 52 7.70 7.98 -0.94
N ALA A 53 8.80 7.24 -0.92
CA ALA A 53 8.89 5.97 -1.65
C ALA A 53 7.88 4.95 -1.11
N LEU A 54 7.37 4.09 -2.00
CA LEU A 54 6.51 2.98 -1.64
C LEU A 54 7.33 1.91 -0.89
N TYR A 55 7.14 1.87 0.42
CA TYR A 55 7.84 0.96 1.31
C TYR A 55 6.88 -0.03 1.93
N THR A 56 7.32 -1.28 2.07
CA THR A 56 6.61 -2.31 2.80
C THR A 56 7.48 -2.87 3.91
N PRO A 57 6.97 -2.98 5.15
CA PRO A 57 7.71 -3.60 6.24
C PRO A 57 7.87 -5.12 6.05
N ILE A 58 7.15 -5.70 5.08
CA ILE A 58 7.19 -7.14 4.77
C ILE A 58 8.35 -7.46 3.84
N ALA A 59 8.52 -6.67 2.76
CA ALA A 59 9.48 -7.01 1.71
C ALA A 59 10.57 -5.94 1.49
N GLY A 60 10.41 -4.71 1.97
CA GLY A 60 11.37 -3.61 1.75
C GLY A 60 10.85 -2.55 0.78
N LYS A 61 11.75 -1.87 0.08
CA LYS A 61 11.36 -0.80 -0.86
C LYS A 61 11.00 -1.39 -2.22
N ALA A 62 9.84 -1.02 -2.75
CA ALA A 62 9.45 -1.39 -4.10
C ALA A 62 10.33 -0.68 -5.14
N GLN A 63 10.66 -1.37 -6.23
CA GLN A 63 11.39 -0.78 -7.35
C GLN A 63 10.54 0.29 -8.05
N PRO A 64 11.13 1.34 -8.61
CA PRO A 64 10.39 2.35 -9.36
C PRO A 64 9.59 1.80 -10.55
N VAL A 65 10.02 0.68 -11.12
CA VAL A 65 9.34 -0.04 -12.20
C VAL A 65 9.19 -1.50 -11.79
N MET A 66 7.95 -1.98 -11.78
CA MET A 66 7.57 -3.34 -11.39
C MET A 66 6.82 -3.97 -12.56
N GLN A 67 7.37 -5.05 -13.13
CA GLN A 67 6.74 -5.78 -14.26
C GLN A 67 6.34 -4.88 -15.45
N GLY A 68 7.18 -3.89 -15.80
CA GLY A 68 6.93 -2.95 -16.88
C GLY A 68 6.01 -1.77 -16.53
N PHE A 69 5.33 -1.81 -15.39
CA PHE A 69 4.56 -0.69 -14.86
C PHE A 69 5.45 0.23 -14.00
N ARG A 70 5.43 1.54 -14.29
CA ARG A 70 6.11 2.54 -13.46
C ARG A 70 5.20 2.90 -12.29
N LEU A 71 5.68 2.68 -11.07
CA LEU A 71 4.94 3.05 -9.86
C LEU A 71 4.73 4.57 -9.78
N PRO A 72 3.57 5.03 -9.28
CA PRO A 72 3.29 6.46 -9.12
C PRO A 72 4.33 7.10 -8.18
N ARG A 73 4.71 8.34 -8.50
CA ARG A 73 5.72 9.12 -7.74
C ARG A 73 5.17 10.44 -7.21
N SER A 74 3.89 10.71 -7.42
CA SER A 74 3.21 11.92 -7.01
C SER A 74 1.74 11.60 -6.68
N VAL A 75 1.06 12.57 -6.05
CA VAL A 75 -0.39 12.50 -5.84
C VAL A 75 -1.13 12.45 -7.18
N ASP A 76 -0.71 13.28 -8.14
CA ASP A 76 -1.33 13.35 -9.47
C ASP A 76 -1.20 12.03 -10.23
N ASP A 77 -0.04 11.36 -10.12
CA ASP A 77 0.17 10.04 -10.73
C ASP A 77 -0.85 9.03 -10.18
N VAL A 78 -1.12 9.04 -8.87
CA VAL A 78 -2.11 8.15 -8.24
C VAL A 78 -3.53 8.47 -8.71
N VAL A 79 -3.87 9.75 -8.83
CA VAL A 79 -5.19 10.16 -9.33
C VAL A 79 -5.40 9.70 -10.76
N ALA A 80 -4.35 9.75 -11.58
CA ALA A 80 -4.36 9.33 -12.98
C ALA A 80 -4.38 7.80 -13.16
N CYS A 81 -3.97 7.01 -12.17
CA CYS A 81 -4.03 5.56 -12.24
C CYS A 81 -5.46 5.03 -12.44
N THR A 82 -5.55 3.98 -13.26
CA THR A 82 -6.73 3.11 -13.35
C THR A 82 -6.88 2.27 -12.07
N ASP A 83 -8.06 1.73 -11.83
CA ASP A 83 -8.33 0.86 -10.67
C ASP A 83 -7.43 -0.39 -10.65
N ALA A 84 -7.06 -0.91 -11.83
CA ALA A 84 -6.13 -2.02 -11.96
C ALA A 84 -4.70 -1.62 -11.57
N GLU A 85 -4.24 -0.44 -11.98
CA GLU A 85 -2.91 0.09 -11.63
C GLU A 85 -2.82 0.45 -10.14
N LEU A 86 -3.90 0.96 -9.54
CA LEU A 86 -4.01 1.17 -8.10
C LEU A 86 -3.91 -0.15 -7.34
N ALA A 87 -4.65 -1.17 -7.78
CA ALA A 87 -4.61 -2.50 -7.21
C ALA A 87 -3.19 -3.11 -7.30
N PHE A 88 -2.55 -3.00 -8.46
CA PHE A 88 -1.19 -3.46 -8.65
C PHE A 88 -0.19 -2.70 -7.76
N THR A 89 -0.33 -1.37 -7.66
CA THR A 89 0.51 -0.53 -6.79
C THR A 89 0.41 -0.97 -5.33
N LEU A 90 -0.79 -1.26 -4.81
CA LEU A 90 -0.95 -1.81 -3.46
C LEU A 90 -0.22 -3.14 -3.28
N ARG A 91 -0.34 -4.03 -4.26
CA ARG A 91 0.32 -5.34 -4.23
C ARG A 91 1.83 -5.24 -4.33
N CYS A 92 2.37 -4.24 -5.04
CA CYS A 92 3.78 -3.89 -5.00
C CYS A 92 4.25 -3.48 -3.58
N ALA A 93 3.36 -2.98 -2.73
CA ALA A 93 3.64 -2.73 -1.31
C ALA A 93 3.34 -3.94 -0.41
N GLN A 94 3.13 -5.15 -0.96
CA GLN A 94 2.67 -6.33 -0.21
C GLN A 94 1.38 -6.08 0.58
N CYS A 95 0.57 -5.11 0.13
CA CYS A 95 -0.76 -4.83 0.64
C CYS A 95 -1.78 -5.46 -0.31
N CYS A 96 -2.85 -6.05 0.21
CA CYS A 96 -3.87 -6.67 -0.63
C CYS A 96 -4.68 -5.56 -1.33
N SER A 97 -5.07 -5.78 -2.59
CA SER A 97 -6.04 -4.91 -3.28
C SER A 97 -7.50 -5.29 -3.00
N HIS A 98 -7.70 -6.28 -2.14
CA HIS A 98 -9.00 -6.79 -1.68
C HIS A 98 -8.95 -6.94 -0.16
N ASN A 99 -10.11 -6.86 0.48
CA ASN A 99 -10.20 -7.07 1.91
C ASN A 99 -9.83 -8.53 2.26
N PRO A 100 -8.77 -8.76 3.04
CA PRO A 100 -8.26 -10.11 3.28
C PRO A 100 -9.13 -10.93 4.24
N ALA A 101 -10.17 -10.34 4.84
CA ALA A 101 -11.10 -11.03 5.73
C ALA A 101 -12.29 -11.65 4.98
N ASN A 102 -12.75 -11.02 3.90
CA ASN A 102 -13.96 -11.43 3.18
C ASN A 102 -13.82 -11.43 1.65
N GLY A 103 -12.66 -11.04 1.11
CA GLY A 103 -12.36 -11.05 -0.31
C GLY A 103 -13.01 -9.94 -1.13
N ARG A 104 -13.71 -8.99 -0.49
CA ARG A 104 -14.36 -7.89 -1.19
C ARG A 104 -13.32 -6.97 -1.84
N ALA A 105 -13.55 -6.58 -3.08
CA ALA A 105 -12.68 -5.65 -3.78
C ALA A 105 -12.74 -4.26 -3.14
N TYR A 106 -11.57 -3.61 -3.02
CA TYR A 106 -11.53 -2.21 -2.62
C TYR A 106 -11.90 -1.32 -3.80
N HIS A 107 -12.65 -0.25 -3.52
CA HIS A 107 -12.96 0.75 -4.54
C HIS A 107 -11.80 1.74 -4.71
N ARG A 108 -11.77 2.52 -5.80
CA ARG A 108 -10.63 3.40 -6.11
C ARG A 108 -10.22 4.30 -4.95
N TYR A 109 -11.18 4.95 -4.28
CA TYR A 109 -10.88 5.90 -3.22
C TYR A 109 -10.26 5.24 -1.97
N GLU A 110 -10.66 4.01 -1.63
CA GLU A 110 -9.99 3.21 -0.59
C GLU A 110 -8.56 2.91 -1.01
N MET A 111 -8.35 2.45 -2.24
CA MET A 111 -7.00 2.13 -2.73
C MET A 111 -6.09 3.36 -2.76
N MET A 112 -6.59 4.51 -3.23
CA MET A 112 -5.87 5.78 -3.19
C MET A 112 -5.50 6.17 -1.75
N ALA A 113 -6.46 6.14 -0.82
CA ALA A 113 -6.23 6.45 0.58
C ALA A 113 -5.20 5.52 1.24
N MET A 114 -5.24 4.23 0.91
CA MET A 114 -4.27 3.24 1.38
C MET A 114 -2.87 3.52 0.80
N ILE A 115 -2.75 3.82 -0.50
CA ILE A 115 -1.48 4.18 -1.13
C ILE A 115 -0.89 5.42 -0.46
N PHE A 116 -1.68 6.50 -0.33
CA PHE A 116 -1.23 7.74 0.33
C PHE A 116 -0.78 7.49 1.77
N THR A 117 -1.46 6.59 2.48
CA THR A 117 -1.07 6.14 3.83
C THR A 117 0.28 5.42 3.83
N ILE A 118 0.49 4.47 2.91
CA ILE A 118 1.75 3.70 2.81
C ILE A 118 2.93 4.63 2.53
N VAL A 119 2.79 5.56 1.57
CA VAL A 119 3.86 6.50 1.23
C VAL A 119 3.93 7.71 2.16
N GLY A 120 3.01 7.81 3.11
CA GLY A 120 2.90 8.96 4.01
C GLY A 120 2.60 10.28 3.29
N ALA A 121 1.94 10.28 2.13
CA ALA A 121 1.65 11.47 1.32
C ALA A 121 0.42 12.27 1.76
N ASN A 122 0.51 13.59 1.67
CA ASN A 122 -0.57 14.55 1.91
C ASN A 122 -1.15 15.06 0.58
N PRO A 123 -2.22 14.45 0.04
CA PRO A 123 -2.96 15.05 -1.06
C PRO A 123 -3.73 16.30 -0.59
N PRO A 124 -4.21 17.15 -1.52
CA PRO A 124 -5.12 18.25 -1.19
C PRO A 124 -6.36 17.79 -0.42
N ASP A 125 -6.92 18.65 0.44
CA ASP A 125 -8.08 18.33 1.28
C ASP A 125 -9.32 17.93 0.46
N ASP A 126 -9.43 18.41 -0.78
CA ASP A 126 -10.53 18.15 -1.70
C ASP A 126 -10.28 16.96 -2.63
N ILE A 127 -9.22 16.17 -2.41
CA ILE A 127 -8.87 15.00 -3.26
C ILE A 127 -10.03 14.01 -3.44
N PHE A 128 -10.95 13.95 -2.47
CA PHE A 128 -12.13 13.09 -2.49
C PHE A 128 -13.44 13.86 -2.60
N ALA A 129 -13.42 15.16 -2.93
CA ALA A 129 -14.62 16.00 -3.02
C ALA A 129 -15.65 15.46 -4.03
N ASN A 130 -15.17 14.77 -5.08
CA ASN A 130 -16.02 14.17 -6.12
C ASN A 130 -16.29 12.67 -5.90
N ALA A 131 -15.94 12.11 -4.74
CA ALA A 131 -16.25 10.72 -4.44
C ALA A 131 -17.76 10.52 -4.26
N PRO A 132 -18.39 9.49 -4.87
CA PRO A 132 -19.79 9.18 -4.63
C PRO A 132 -19.99 8.75 -3.18
N ALA A 133 -21.19 8.97 -2.62
CA ALA A 133 -21.50 8.59 -1.24
C ALA A 133 -21.32 7.09 -0.96
N PHE A 134 -21.51 6.24 -1.97
CA PHE A 134 -21.31 4.80 -1.90
C PHE A 134 -20.47 4.32 -3.09
N PRO A 135 -19.14 4.53 -3.05
CA PRO A 135 -18.29 4.08 -4.13
C PRO A 135 -18.33 2.56 -4.26
N LYS A 136 -18.27 2.09 -5.51
CA LYS A 136 -18.24 0.67 -5.83
C LYS A 136 -16.89 0.32 -6.44
N ALA A 137 -16.39 -0.87 -6.11
CA ALA A 137 -15.23 -1.41 -6.78
C ALA A 137 -15.59 -1.80 -8.21
N THR A 138 -14.66 -1.57 -9.15
CA THR A 138 -14.77 -2.05 -10.53
C THR A 138 -14.25 -3.48 -10.67
N ASN A 139 -13.33 -3.88 -9.79
CA ASN A 139 -12.75 -5.21 -9.76
C ASN A 139 -13.76 -6.21 -9.14
N PRO A 140 -13.81 -7.46 -9.62
CA PRO A 140 -14.64 -8.48 -9.01
C PRO A 140 -14.12 -8.84 -7.61
N ASP A 141 -15.07 -9.22 -6.74
CA ASP A 141 -14.77 -9.86 -5.46
C ASP A 141 -14.08 -11.20 -5.69
N VAL A 142 -13.22 -11.59 -4.74
CA VAL A 142 -12.49 -12.85 -4.75
C VAL A 142 -12.71 -13.59 -3.43
N THR A 143 -12.12 -14.77 -3.25
CA THR A 143 -12.09 -15.43 -1.94
C THR A 143 -11.08 -14.76 -0.99
N PRO A 144 -11.23 -14.91 0.34
CA PRO A 144 -10.25 -14.41 1.30
C PRO A 144 -8.83 -14.97 1.12
N LEU A 145 -8.70 -16.17 0.54
CA LEU A 145 -7.41 -16.77 0.22
C LEU A 145 -6.80 -16.09 -1.00
N GLU A 146 -7.56 -15.94 -2.09
CA GLU A 146 -7.11 -15.23 -3.29
C GLU A 146 -6.71 -13.79 -2.99
N ALA A 147 -7.38 -13.12 -2.05
CA ALA A 147 -7.02 -11.76 -1.64
C ALA A 147 -5.55 -11.65 -1.19
N VAL A 148 -5.01 -12.67 -0.50
CA VAL A 148 -3.65 -12.68 0.06
C VAL A 148 -2.61 -13.40 -0.81
N THR A 149 -3.04 -14.13 -1.84
CA THR A 149 -2.15 -14.90 -2.73
C THR A 149 -2.08 -14.37 -4.16
N LEU A 150 -3.18 -13.87 -4.72
CA LEU A 150 -3.29 -13.57 -6.16
C LEU A 150 -2.57 -12.27 -6.53
N GLY A 151 -1.93 -12.21 -7.70
CA GLY A 151 -1.52 -10.93 -8.32
C GLY A 151 -0.46 -10.12 -7.58
N PHE A 152 0.24 -10.70 -6.58
CA PHE A 152 1.41 -10.07 -6.00
C PHE A 152 2.60 -10.24 -6.95
N PRO A 153 3.40 -9.19 -7.18
CA PRO A 153 4.46 -9.26 -8.17
C PRO A 153 5.68 -10.01 -7.61
N ASP A 154 6.19 -10.97 -8.37
CA ASP A 154 7.43 -11.70 -8.09
C ASP A 154 8.63 -10.81 -8.45
N VAL A 155 9.08 -9.95 -7.53
CA VAL A 155 10.21 -9.04 -7.82
C VAL A 155 11.10 -8.87 -6.60
N PRO A 156 12.43 -8.79 -6.78
CA PRO A 156 13.34 -8.50 -5.68
C PRO A 156 13.11 -7.09 -5.14
N TYR A 157 12.76 -7.04 -3.87
CA TYR A 157 12.78 -5.83 -3.06
C TYR A 157 14.22 -5.55 -2.59
N HIS A 158 14.50 -4.28 -2.26
CA HIS A 158 15.80 -3.82 -1.76
C HIS A 158 15.66 -3.09 -0.43
#